data_AF-A0AB37XFI5-F1
#
_entry.id   AF-A0AB37XFI5-F1
#
_cell.length_a   1.000
_cell.length_b   1.000
_cell.length_c   1.000
_cell.angle_alpha   90.00
_cell.angle_beta   90.00
_cell.angle_gamma   90.00
#
_symmetry.space_group_name_H-M   'P 1'
#
loop_
_entity.id
_entity.type
_entity.pdbx_description
1 polymer ?
#
loop_
_entity_poly.entity_id
_entity_poly.type
_entity_poly.pdbx_seq_one_letter_code
_entity_poly.pdbx_strand_id
1 'polypeptide(L)'
;MKVKPEISSLFGFAGAAIDNPSLAFLSYYQILEYYLPLAVKRKALREIGKEVSDPLFDKSNPESLMRVLSLGERSFHGTESSQLRTLVEECVRAKKIEGFVSGPEESEHFGKRGPIKGVGTVSVNNKQQTLGTQVADRVYAIRNRIVHAKDDPKYDDAPPILPQSVEADALGPDISLVRFLASEVILDVQGGL
;
A
#
# COMPACT_ATOMS: atom_id res chain seq x y z
N MET A 1 -25.48 1.63 3.06
CA MET A 1 -24.01 1.59 2.84
C MET A 1 -23.64 2.76 1.94
N LYS A 2 -22.83 3.72 2.40
CA LYS A 2 -22.49 4.92 1.61
C LYS A 2 -20.99 5.16 1.64
N VAL A 3 -20.32 4.98 0.49
CA VAL A 3 -18.95 5.44 0.29
C VAL A 3 -18.94 6.97 0.46
N LYS A 4 -17.88 7.53 1.05
CA LYS A 4 -17.75 8.99 1.15
C LYS A 4 -17.74 9.60 -0.26
N PRO A 5 -18.50 10.68 -0.52
CA PRO A 5 -18.61 11.27 -1.85
C PRO A 5 -17.26 11.63 -2.47
N GLU A 6 -16.30 12.09 -1.65
CA GLU A 6 -14.96 12.43 -2.13
C GLU A 6 -14.21 11.20 -2.66
N ILE A 7 -14.33 10.06 -1.97
CA ILE A 7 -13.69 8.80 -2.38
C ILE A 7 -14.33 8.24 -3.65
N SER A 8 -15.66 8.29 -3.75
CA SER A 8 -16.35 7.90 -4.99
C SER A 8 -15.95 8.79 -6.17
N SER A 9 -15.82 10.09 -5.94
CA SER A 9 -15.41 11.04 -6.97
C SER A 9 -13.98 10.79 -7.43
N LEU A 10 -13.04 10.59 -6.49
CA LEU A 10 -11.65 10.24 -6.79
C LEU A 10 -11.55 8.91 -7.55
N PHE A 11 -12.30 7.89 -7.15
CA PHE A 11 -12.26 6.58 -7.80
C PHE A 11 -12.78 6.65 -9.24
N GLY A 12 -13.88 7.38 -9.45
CA GLY A 12 -14.44 7.63 -10.78
C GLY A 12 -13.50 8.46 -11.66
N PHE A 13 -12.91 9.52 -11.10
CA PHE A 13 -11.94 10.35 -11.78
C PHE A 13 -10.70 9.56 -12.22
N ALA A 14 -10.14 8.74 -11.33
CA ALA A 14 -9.00 7.88 -11.64
C ALA A 14 -9.27 6.96 -12.84
N GLY A 15 -10.49 6.39 -12.90
CA GLY A 15 -10.92 5.54 -14.00
C GLY A 15 -11.19 6.29 -15.31
N ALA A 16 -11.45 7.61 -15.25
CA ALA A 16 -11.62 8.45 -16.44
C ALA A 16 -10.30 9.01 -16.97
N ALA A 17 -9.24 9.04 -16.15
CA ALA A 17 -7.91 9.57 -16.51
C ALA A 17 -7.06 8.58 -17.35
N ILE A 18 -7.70 7.78 -18.22
CA ILE A 18 -7.04 6.72 -19.01
C ILE A 18 -5.91 7.29 -19.89
N ASP A 19 -6.13 8.48 -20.46
CA ASP A 19 -5.15 9.18 -21.30
C ASP A 19 -3.97 9.78 -20.52
N ASN A 20 -3.97 9.66 -19.18
CA ASN A 20 -2.89 10.07 -18.31
C ASN A 20 -2.60 9.00 -17.26
N PRO A 21 -1.81 7.96 -17.61
CA PRO A 21 -1.51 6.83 -16.71
C PRO A 21 -0.96 7.25 -15.35
N SER A 22 -0.07 8.25 -15.32
CA SER A 22 0.49 8.79 -14.08
C SER A 22 -0.59 9.41 -13.19
N LEU A 23 -1.52 10.19 -13.76
CA LEU A 23 -2.62 10.79 -13.03
C LEU A 23 -3.62 9.74 -12.53
N ALA A 24 -3.95 8.73 -13.36
CA ALA A 24 -4.79 7.62 -12.94
C ALA A 24 -4.17 6.86 -11.76
N PHE A 25 -2.88 6.55 -11.84
CA PHE A 25 -2.13 5.89 -10.75
C PHE A 25 -2.19 6.73 -9.46
N LEU A 26 -1.83 8.01 -9.53
CA LEU A 26 -1.82 8.90 -8.36
C LEU A 26 -3.21 9.10 -7.77
N SER A 27 -4.25 9.13 -8.59
CA SER A 27 -5.62 9.29 -8.12
C SER A 27 -6.11 8.06 -7.35
N TYR A 28 -5.75 6.85 -7.79
CA TYR A 28 -6.00 5.63 -7.01
C TYR A 28 -5.12 5.58 -5.74
N TYR A 29 -3.86 6.02 -5.83
CA TYR A 29 -2.97 6.09 -4.68
C TYR A 29 -3.50 7.03 -3.60
N GLN A 30 -4.08 8.17 -3.99
CA GLN A 30 -4.68 9.14 -3.07
C GLN A 30 -5.77 8.52 -2.20
N ILE A 31 -6.51 7.55 -2.73
CA ILE A 31 -7.51 6.79 -1.97
C ILE A 31 -6.83 5.92 -0.91
N LEU A 32 -5.72 5.26 -1.25
CA LEU A 32 -4.94 4.49 -0.26
C LEU A 32 -4.41 5.42 0.83
N GLU A 33 -3.83 6.55 0.44
CA GLU A 33 -3.28 7.56 1.36
C GLU A 33 -4.32 8.04 2.39
N TYR A 34 -5.55 8.27 1.93
CA TYR A 34 -6.68 8.65 2.79
C TYR A 34 -6.92 7.66 3.94
N TYR A 35 -6.71 6.36 3.70
CA TYR A 35 -6.98 5.30 4.66
C TYR A 35 -5.74 4.87 5.48
N LEU A 36 -4.54 5.36 5.18
CA LEU A 36 -3.33 5.04 5.94
C LEU A 36 -3.50 5.27 7.45
N PRO A 37 -3.98 6.44 7.92
CA PRO A 37 -4.09 6.68 9.36
C PRO A 37 -5.08 5.74 10.05
N LEU A 38 -6.13 5.30 9.34
CA LEU A 38 -7.11 4.37 9.86
C LEU A 38 -6.51 2.99 10.07
N ALA A 39 -5.78 2.46 9.07
CA ALA A 39 -5.16 1.14 9.16
C ALA A 39 -4.09 1.08 10.28
N VAL A 40 -3.26 2.12 10.37
CA VAL A 40 -2.26 2.25 11.45
C VAL A 40 -2.93 2.23 12.82
N LYS A 41 -4.00 3.01 13.01
CA LYS A 41 -4.76 3.03 14.28
C LYS A 41 -5.39 1.66 14.59
N ARG A 42 -6.00 1.00 13.61
CA ARG A 42 -6.60 -0.34 13.78
C ARG A 42 -5.55 -1.37 14.22
N LYS A 43 -4.39 -1.40 13.56
CA LYS A 43 -3.28 -2.28 13.94
C LYS A 43 -2.78 -1.98 15.35
N ALA A 44 -2.53 -0.72 15.68
CA ALA A 44 -2.07 -0.29 17.00
C ALA A 44 -3.04 -0.70 18.11
N LEU A 45 -4.35 -0.45 17.92
CA LEU A 45 -5.38 -0.84 18.89
C LEU A 45 -5.45 -2.35 19.08
N ARG A 46 -5.29 -3.14 18.02
CA ARG A 46 -5.26 -4.60 18.14
C ARG A 46 -4.00 -5.08 18.87
N GLU A 47 -2.83 -4.52 18.59
CA GLU A 47 -1.58 -4.88 19.26
C GLU A 47 -1.60 -4.49 20.74
N ILE A 48 -2.06 -3.28 21.07
CA ILE A 48 -2.30 -2.85 22.46
C ILE A 48 -3.32 -3.77 23.13
N GLY A 49 -4.43 -4.07 22.45
CA GLY A 49 -5.46 -4.99 22.94
C GLY A 49 -4.91 -6.37 23.28
N LYS A 50 -3.99 -6.90 22.47
CA LYS A 50 -3.28 -8.16 22.76
C LYS A 50 -2.37 -8.04 23.98
N GLU A 51 -1.58 -6.98 24.06
CA GLU A 51 -0.65 -6.75 25.19
C GLU A 51 -1.41 -6.64 26.53
N VAL A 52 -2.51 -5.88 26.57
CA VAL A 52 -3.29 -5.71 27.82
C VAL A 52 -4.13 -6.94 28.17
N SER A 53 -4.35 -7.85 27.22
CA SER A 53 -5.07 -9.11 27.45
C SER A 53 -4.13 -10.24 27.91
N ASP A 54 -2.81 -10.01 27.93
CA ASP A 54 -1.84 -10.99 28.41
C ASP A 54 -2.07 -11.23 29.92
N PRO A 55 -2.23 -12.48 30.39
CA PRO A 55 -2.36 -12.78 31.82
C PRO A 55 -1.19 -12.28 32.69
N LEU A 56 -0.02 -12.04 32.10
CA LEU A 56 1.16 -11.48 32.76
C LEU A 56 1.18 -9.94 32.77
N PHE A 57 0.22 -9.30 32.10
CA PHE A 57 0.10 -7.85 32.12
C PHE A 57 -0.38 -7.36 33.48
N ASP A 58 0.42 -6.51 34.12
CA ASP A 58 0.07 -5.83 35.35
C ASP A 58 0.06 -4.32 35.14
N LYS A 59 -1.13 -3.71 35.28
CA LYS A 59 -1.34 -2.26 35.17
C LYS A 59 -0.58 -1.44 36.23
N SER A 60 -0.14 -2.07 37.31
CA SER A 60 0.61 -1.44 38.40
C SER A 60 2.12 -1.54 38.19
N ASN A 61 2.57 -2.38 37.25
CA ASN A 61 3.97 -2.55 36.91
C ASN A 61 4.38 -1.54 35.81
N PRO A 62 5.33 -0.62 36.09
CA PRO A 62 5.82 0.35 35.10
C PRO A 62 6.36 -0.29 33.82
N GLU A 63 6.97 -1.48 33.88
CA GLU A 63 7.50 -2.16 32.67
C GLU A 63 6.38 -2.58 31.72
N SER A 64 5.25 -3.07 32.26
CA SER A 64 4.06 -3.42 31.49
C SER A 64 3.44 -2.19 30.82
N LEU A 65 3.37 -1.07 31.53
CA LEU A 65 2.90 0.20 30.97
C LEU A 65 3.84 0.72 29.87
N MET A 66 5.16 0.56 30.04
CA MET A 66 6.14 0.95 29.02
C MET A 66 6.02 0.12 27.73
N ARG A 67 5.68 -1.17 27.82
CA ARG A 67 5.42 -2.01 26.62
C ARG A 67 4.23 -1.49 25.83
N VAL A 68 3.13 -1.14 26.50
CA VAL A 68 1.93 -0.55 25.87
C VAL A 68 2.25 0.81 25.25
N LEU A 69 2.95 1.68 25.97
CA LEU A 69 3.36 3.00 25.46
C LEU A 69 4.23 2.85 24.20
N SER A 70 5.21 1.95 24.23
CA SER A 70 6.11 1.67 23.11
C SER A 70 5.38 1.13 21.88
N LEU A 71 4.28 0.39 22.04
CA LEU A 71 3.44 -0.05 20.92
C LEU A 71 2.69 1.13 20.27
N GLY A 72 2.17 2.04 21.10
CA GLY A 72 1.54 3.28 20.64
C GLY A 72 2.52 4.15 19.85
N GLU A 73 3.67 4.47 20.43
CA GLU A 73 4.67 5.34 19.80
C GLU A 73 5.17 4.80 18.46
N ARG A 74 5.50 3.50 18.39
CA ARG A 74 5.97 2.86 17.13
C ARG A 74 4.93 2.93 16.03
N SER A 75 3.66 2.84 16.37
CA SER A 75 2.57 2.85 15.40
C SER A 75 2.41 4.23 14.75
N PHE A 76 2.55 5.32 15.52
CA PHE A 76 2.29 6.67 15.02
C PHE A 76 3.48 7.34 14.30
N HIS A 77 4.71 6.84 14.48
CA HIS A 77 5.92 7.40 13.86
C HIS A 77 6.37 6.64 12.59
N GLY A 78 5.50 5.80 12.01
CA GLY A 78 5.81 5.07 10.77
C GLY A 78 5.98 5.98 9.56
N THR A 79 6.90 5.64 8.66
CA THR A 79 7.03 6.27 7.34
C THR A 79 5.83 5.95 6.45
N GLU A 80 5.56 6.76 5.43
CA GLU A 80 4.46 6.48 4.48
C GLU A 80 4.53 5.05 3.90
N SER A 81 5.73 4.57 3.55
CA SER A 81 5.95 3.19 3.11
C SER A 81 5.52 2.15 4.15
N SER A 82 5.86 2.33 5.43
CA SER A 82 5.45 1.39 6.47
C SER A 82 3.94 1.45 6.76
N GLN A 83 3.34 2.63 6.63
CA GLN A 83 1.89 2.81 6.73
C GLN A 83 1.17 2.14 5.56
N LEU A 84 1.71 2.21 4.34
CA LEU A 84 1.13 1.56 3.16
C LEU A 84 1.21 0.04 3.27
N ARG A 85 2.33 -0.51 3.74
CA ARG A 85 2.43 -1.95 4.07
C ARG A 85 1.35 -2.36 5.06
N THR A 86 1.20 -1.59 6.13
CA THR A 86 0.17 -1.82 7.14
C THR A 86 -1.22 -1.79 6.51
N LEU A 87 -1.55 -0.79 5.69
CA LEU A 87 -2.84 -0.71 5.01
C LEU A 87 -3.14 -1.95 4.16
N VAL A 88 -2.17 -2.37 3.34
CA VAL A 88 -2.36 -3.54 2.46
C VAL A 88 -2.51 -4.82 3.28
N GLU A 89 -1.69 -5.01 4.32
CA GLU A 89 -1.73 -6.21 5.17
C GLU A 89 -3.01 -6.29 6.03
N GLU A 90 -3.54 -5.15 6.44
CA GLU A 90 -4.75 -5.07 7.25
C GLU A 90 -6.03 -5.25 6.43
N CYS A 91 -6.09 -4.65 5.24
CA CYS A 91 -7.33 -4.53 4.48
C CYS A 91 -7.42 -5.48 3.28
N VAL A 92 -6.31 -6.06 2.82
CA VAL A 92 -6.29 -6.86 1.59
C VAL A 92 -5.86 -8.30 1.87
N ARG A 93 -6.75 -9.25 1.57
CA ARG A 93 -6.47 -10.67 1.80
C ARG A 93 -5.36 -11.16 0.86
N ALA A 94 -4.35 -11.83 1.42
CA ALA A 94 -3.21 -12.36 0.66
C ALA A 94 -3.62 -13.23 -0.54
N LYS A 95 -4.66 -14.09 -0.40
CA LYS A 95 -5.17 -14.92 -1.51
C LYS A 95 -5.73 -14.11 -2.68
N LYS A 96 -6.30 -12.93 -2.43
CA LYS A 96 -6.79 -12.06 -3.51
C LYS A 96 -5.62 -11.39 -4.23
N ILE A 97 -4.60 -10.97 -3.49
CA ILE A 97 -3.35 -10.46 -4.08
C ILE A 97 -2.71 -11.55 -4.96
N GLU A 98 -2.58 -12.77 -4.43
CA GLU A 98 -2.07 -13.92 -5.16
C GLU A 98 -2.85 -14.17 -6.45
N GLY A 99 -4.19 -14.21 -6.37
CA GLY A 99 -5.05 -14.37 -7.54
C GLY A 99 -4.90 -13.26 -8.58
N PHE A 100 -4.67 -12.02 -8.14
CA PHE A 100 -4.42 -10.88 -9.04
C PHE A 100 -3.08 -11.01 -9.76
N VAL A 101 -2.00 -11.31 -9.04
CA VAL A 101 -0.63 -11.29 -9.62
C VAL A 101 -0.24 -12.57 -10.36
N SER A 102 -1.07 -13.62 -10.26
CA SER A 102 -0.80 -14.93 -10.86
C SER A 102 -1.36 -15.10 -12.26
N GLY A 103 -2.00 -14.08 -12.84
CA GLY A 103 -2.40 -14.08 -14.25
C GLY A 103 -1.18 -14.08 -15.18
N PRO A 104 -1.30 -14.60 -16.43
CA PRO A 104 -0.16 -14.69 -17.33
C PRO A 104 0.53 -13.35 -17.60
N GLU A 105 -0.25 -12.31 -17.90
CA GLU A 105 0.26 -10.96 -18.19
C GLU A 105 0.82 -10.30 -16.92
N GLU A 106 0.13 -10.46 -15.80
CA GLU A 106 0.54 -9.92 -14.49
C GLU A 106 1.84 -10.55 -14.01
N SER A 107 1.99 -11.86 -14.16
CA SER A 107 3.21 -12.59 -13.74
C SER A 107 4.44 -12.14 -14.52
N GLU A 108 4.28 -11.79 -15.79
CA GLU A 108 5.35 -11.24 -16.62
C GLU A 108 5.66 -9.80 -16.21
N HIS A 109 4.63 -8.96 -16.05
CA HIS A 109 4.76 -7.54 -15.71
C HIS A 109 5.36 -7.29 -14.32
N PHE A 110 4.93 -8.07 -13.32
CA PHE A 110 5.42 -7.97 -11.95
C PHE A 110 6.69 -8.80 -11.71
N GLY A 111 7.11 -9.59 -12.69
CA GLY A 111 8.31 -10.42 -12.65
C GLY A 111 9.60 -9.65 -12.95
N LYS A 112 10.72 -10.38 -13.00
CA LYS A 112 12.06 -9.81 -13.26
C LYS A 112 12.22 -9.16 -14.63
N ARG A 113 11.34 -9.50 -15.58
CA ARG A 113 11.34 -8.98 -16.96
C ARG A 113 10.32 -7.86 -17.15
N GLY A 114 9.71 -7.39 -16.06
CA GLY A 114 8.73 -6.31 -16.10
C GLY A 114 9.30 -5.01 -16.69
N PRO A 115 8.46 -4.18 -17.32
CA PRO A 115 8.89 -2.98 -18.02
C PRO A 115 9.26 -1.82 -17.08
N ILE A 116 8.77 -1.84 -15.83
CA ILE A 116 8.99 -0.76 -14.86
C ILE A 116 10.31 -0.99 -14.12
N LYS A 117 11.21 0.00 -14.19
CA LYS A 117 12.54 -0.08 -13.56
C LYS A 117 12.51 0.39 -12.11
N GLY A 118 13.55 0.06 -11.32
CA GLY A 118 13.69 0.60 -9.96
C GLY A 118 12.56 0.24 -8.99
N VAL A 119 11.79 -0.82 -9.28
CA VAL A 119 10.68 -1.31 -8.45
C VAL A 119 10.89 -2.78 -8.12
N GLY A 120 10.39 -3.22 -6.98
CA GLY A 120 10.46 -4.62 -6.57
C GLY A 120 9.64 -5.54 -7.49
N THR A 121 10.12 -6.77 -7.68
CA THR A 121 9.32 -7.84 -8.29
C THR A 121 8.31 -8.37 -7.27
N VAL A 122 7.13 -8.79 -7.74
CA VAL A 122 6.15 -9.47 -6.89
C VAL A 122 6.18 -10.96 -7.18
N SER A 123 6.53 -11.77 -6.18
CA SER A 123 6.60 -13.21 -6.29
C SER A 123 5.83 -13.90 -5.17
N VAL A 124 4.91 -14.78 -5.56
CA VAL A 124 4.11 -15.62 -4.65
C VAL A 124 4.99 -16.59 -3.84
N ASN A 125 6.14 -16.98 -4.39
CA ASN A 125 7.05 -17.93 -3.76
C ASN A 125 8.15 -17.27 -2.90
N ASN A 126 8.06 -15.94 -2.68
CA ASN A 126 9.04 -15.23 -1.87
C ASN A 126 8.90 -15.64 -0.38
N LYS A 127 10.00 -16.12 0.21
CA LYS A 127 10.04 -16.53 1.63
C LYS A 127 10.47 -15.42 2.59
N GLN A 128 11.01 -14.32 2.07
CA GLN A 128 11.55 -13.21 2.88
C GLN A 128 10.50 -12.15 3.20
N GLN A 129 9.56 -11.91 2.29
CA GLN A 129 8.55 -10.86 2.42
C GLN A 129 7.16 -11.37 2.07
N THR A 130 6.16 -10.89 2.80
CA THR A 130 4.74 -11.15 2.50
C THR A 130 4.39 -10.59 1.12
N LEU A 131 3.39 -11.16 0.45
CA LEU A 131 2.87 -10.61 -0.81
C LEU A 131 2.35 -9.18 -0.63
N GLY A 132 1.70 -8.88 0.49
CA GLY A 132 1.23 -7.54 0.82
C GLY A 132 2.37 -6.52 0.91
N THR A 133 3.46 -6.88 1.59
CA THR A 133 4.66 -6.03 1.68
C THR A 133 5.29 -5.79 0.30
N GLN A 134 5.45 -6.83 -0.53
CA GLN A 134 6.02 -6.69 -1.88
C GLN A 134 5.20 -5.74 -2.76
N VAL A 135 3.87 -5.89 -2.74
CA VAL A 135 2.94 -5.04 -3.49
C VAL A 135 2.97 -3.61 -2.98
N ALA A 136 2.92 -3.39 -1.66
CA ALA A 136 2.99 -2.07 -1.07
C ALA A 136 4.30 -1.35 -1.44
N ASP A 137 5.43 -2.04 -1.37
CA ASP A 137 6.74 -1.48 -1.72
C ASP A 137 6.82 -1.07 -3.18
N ARG A 138 6.30 -1.92 -4.08
CA ARG A 138 6.22 -1.60 -5.50
C ARG A 138 5.36 -0.36 -5.76
N VAL A 139 4.16 -0.29 -5.18
CA VAL A 139 3.24 0.84 -5.35
C VAL A 139 3.87 2.14 -4.82
N TYR A 140 4.52 2.10 -3.66
CA TYR A 140 5.23 3.24 -3.09
C TYR A 140 6.39 3.71 -3.98
N ALA A 141 7.19 2.77 -4.51
CA ALA A 141 8.30 3.08 -5.40
C ALA A 141 7.82 3.77 -6.70
N ILE A 142 6.73 3.28 -7.31
CA ILE A 142 6.13 3.91 -8.49
C ILE A 142 5.60 5.30 -8.16
N ARG A 143 4.84 5.46 -7.06
CA ARG A 143 4.34 6.77 -6.60
C ARG A 143 5.48 7.77 -6.46
N ASN A 144 6.58 7.37 -5.83
CA ASN A 144 7.72 8.25 -5.66
C ASN A 144 8.38 8.61 -6.97
N ARG A 145 8.55 7.67 -7.90
CA ARG A 145 9.12 7.97 -9.23
C ARG A 145 8.22 8.85 -10.09
N ILE A 146 6.90 8.83 -9.89
CA ILE A 146 5.97 9.75 -10.58
C ILE A 146 6.05 11.16 -9.97
N VAL A 147 6.11 11.28 -8.63
CA VAL A 147 6.01 12.57 -7.92
C VAL A 147 7.37 13.27 -7.76
N HIS A 148 8.42 12.52 -7.42
CA HIS A 148 9.73 13.04 -7.07
C HIS A 148 10.66 12.98 -8.28
N ALA A 149 10.70 14.09 -9.02
CA ALA A 149 11.56 14.25 -10.19
C ALA A 149 12.98 14.76 -9.88
N LYS A 150 13.35 14.94 -8.60
CA LYS A 150 14.59 15.62 -8.19
C LYS A 150 15.30 14.96 -7.00
N ASP A 151 16.61 14.73 -7.20
CA ASP A 151 17.70 14.79 -6.21
C ASP A 151 17.53 14.01 -4.89
N ASP A 152 16.93 12.83 -4.91
CA ASP A 152 17.16 11.86 -3.83
C ASP A 152 18.20 10.83 -4.34
N PRO A 153 19.44 10.81 -3.80
CA PRO A 153 20.52 9.90 -4.20
C PRO A 153 20.11 8.42 -4.19
N LYS A 154 19.02 8.10 -3.49
CA LYS A 154 18.42 6.77 -3.45
C LYS A 154 17.76 6.34 -4.77
N TYR A 155 17.55 7.26 -5.71
CA TYR A 155 16.98 7.01 -7.04
C TYR A 155 17.97 7.30 -8.18
N ASP A 156 19.26 7.46 -7.91
CA ASP A 156 20.28 7.64 -8.95
C ASP A 156 20.26 6.48 -9.98
N ASP A 157 19.83 5.29 -9.57
CA ASP A 157 19.71 4.10 -10.42
C ASP A 157 18.36 3.97 -11.16
N ALA A 158 17.35 4.82 -10.86
CA ALA A 158 16.01 4.72 -11.44
C ALA A 158 15.37 6.10 -11.68
N PRO A 159 15.40 6.62 -12.92
CA PRO A 159 14.93 7.97 -13.22
C PRO A 159 13.43 8.13 -12.97
N PRO A 160 12.92 9.36 -12.84
CA PRO A 160 11.50 9.64 -12.70
C PRO A 160 10.67 9.07 -13.86
N ILE A 161 9.43 8.64 -13.60
CA ILE A 161 8.49 8.21 -14.64
C ILE A 161 7.84 9.46 -15.23
N LEU A 162 8.35 9.92 -16.37
CA LEU A 162 7.85 11.11 -17.05
C LEU A 162 6.55 10.81 -17.83
N PRO A 163 5.63 11.78 -17.94
CA PRO A 163 4.46 11.63 -18.81
C PRO A 163 4.86 11.26 -20.24
N GLN A 164 4.10 10.37 -20.88
CA GLN A 164 4.33 9.90 -22.26
C GLN A 164 5.68 9.17 -22.46
N SER A 165 6.31 8.71 -21.38
CA SER A 165 7.46 7.81 -21.48
C SER A 165 7.01 6.36 -21.67
N VAL A 166 7.90 5.51 -22.17
CA VAL A 166 7.66 4.06 -22.32
C VAL A 166 7.23 3.41 -21.00
N GLU A 167 7.83 3.84 -19.87
CA GLU A 167 7.41 3.33 -18.55
C GLU A 167 6.02 3.83 -18.15
N ALA A 168 5.66 5.08 -18.46
CA ALA A 168 4.33 5.61 -18.18
C ALA A 168 3.25 4.87 -18.98
N ASP A 169 3.51 4.60 -20.26
CA ASP A 169 2.60 3.82 -21.12
C ASP A 169 2.47 2.37 -20.65
N ALA A 170 3.50 1.84 -19.99
CA ALA A 170 3.50 0.51 -19.40
C ALA A 170 2.83 0.42 -18.01
N LEU A 171 2.35 1.53 -17.42
CA LEU A 171 1.77 1.52 -16.07
C LEU A 171 0.42 0.77 -15.96
N GLY A 172 -0.18 0.32 -17.06
CA GLY A 172 -1.51 -0.31 -17.08
C GLY A 172 -1.75 -1.37 -16.00
N PRO A 173 -0.90 -2.41 -15.88
CA PRO A 173 -1.04 -3.42 -14.83
C PRO A 173 -0.82 -2.86 -13.41
N ASP A 174 0.06 -1.88 -13.23
CA ASP A 174 0.28 -1.21 -11.94
C ASP A 174 -0.90 -0.32 -11.54
N ILE A 175 -1.52 0.39 -12.48
CA ILE A 175 -2.76 1.14 -12.26
C ILE A 175 -3.89 0.19 -11.85
N SER A 176 -4.00 -0.96 -12.54
CA SER A 176 -4.97 -2.00 -12.21
C SER A 176 -4.74 -2.56 -10.81
N LEU A 177 -3.48 -2.72 -10.40
CA LEU A 177 -3.09 -3.13 -9.06
C LEU A 177 -3.53 -2.10 -8.01
N VAL A 178 -3.21 -0.81 -8.18
CA VAL A 178 -3.62 0.21 -7.19
C VAL A 178 -5.13 0.37 -7.15
N ARG A 179 -5.82 0.28 -8.29
CA ARG A 179 -7.30 0.24 -8.36
C ARG A 179 -7.86 -0.94 -7.57
N PHE A 180 -7.29 -2.13 -7.73
CA PHE A 180 -7.67 -3.33 -6.98
C PHE A 180 -7.47 -3.11 -5.48
N LEU A 181 -6.32 -2.62 -5.05
CA LEU A 181 -6.03 -2.32 -3.65
C LEU A 181 -7.02 -1.29 -3.08
N ALA A 182 -7.28 -0.20 -3.82
CA ALA A 182 -8.23 0.83 -3.41
C ALA A 182 -9.64 0.26 -3.24
N SER A 183 -10.06 -0.62 -4.15
CA SER A 183 -11.36 -1.31 -4.07
C SER A 183 -11.46 -2.19 -2.83
N GLU A 184 -10.44 -2.99 -2.55
CA GLU A 184 -10.39 -3.87 -1.36
C GLU A 184 -10.37 -3.06 -0.06
N VAL A 185 -9.60 -1.97 0.00
CA VAL A 185 -9.57 -1.07 1.16
C VAL A 185 -10.93 -0.42 1.40
N ILE A 186 -11.60 0.08 0.36
CA ILE A 186 -12.95 0.65 0.48
C ILE A 186 -13.92 -0.39 1.03
N LEU A 187 -13.89 -1.62 0.48
CA LEU A 187 -14.78 -2.70 0.90
C LEU A 187 -14.50 -3.14 2.35
N ASP A 188 -13.24 -3.28 2.76
CA ASP A 188 -12.86 -3.64 4.14
C ASP A 188 -13.34 -2.59 5.14
N VAL A 189 -13.08 -1.31 4.85
CA VAL A 189 -13.48 -0.21 5.75
C VAL A 189 -14.99 -0.15 5.89
N GLN A 190 -15.73 -0.51 4.85
CA GLN A 190 -17.20 -0.55 4.87
C GLN A 190 -17.78 -1.80 5.54
N GLY A 191 -17.10 -2.94 5.44
CA GLY A 191 -17.54 -4.20 6.05
C GLY A 191 -17.14 -4.34 7.52
N GLY A 192 -16.22 -3.51 8.01
CA GLY A 192 -15.77 -3.46 9.41
C GLY A 192 -16.52 -2.46 10.30
N LEU A 193 -17.69 -1.97 9.86
CA LEU A 193 -18.70 -1.25 10.65
C LEU A 193 -19.92 -2.16 10.85
#